data_AF-A0AAN9BPF3-F1
#
_entry.id   AF-A0AAN9BPF3-F1
#
_cell.length_a   1.000
_cell.length_b   1.000
_cell.length_c   1.000
_cell.angle_alpha   90.00
_cell.angle_beta   90.00
_cell.angle_gamma   90.00
#
_symmetry.space_group_name_H-M   'P 1'
#
loop_
_entity.id
_entity.type
_entity.pdbx_description
1 polymer ?
#
loop_
_entity_poly.entity_id
_entity_poly.type
_entity_poly.pdbx_seq_one_letter_code
_entity_poly.pdbx_strand_id
1 'polypeptide(L)'
;MDPTLQQKCVQRFNKQFHQDVHELRPLQSLTIDHLLKKEDTICMLPTGYGKSLIYEILPTAVNVCHGEDEKSLVLIVAPLNVIIEQELRKVLC
;
A
#
# COMPACT_ATOMS: atom_id res chain seq x y z
N MET A 1 -12.89 -1.98 1.88
CA MET A 1 -12.94 -1.00 0.80
C MET A 1 -13.91 -1.56 -0.21
N ASP A 2 -14.77 -0.71 -0.78
CA ASP A 2 -15.66 -1.15 -1.85
C ASP A 2 -14.82 -1.69 -3.05
N PRO A 3 -15.22 -2.79 -3.72
CA PRO A 3 -14.45 -3.35 -4.83
C PRO A 3 -14.16 -2.35 -5.96
N THR A 4 -15.07 -1.41 -6.22
CA THR A 4 -14.87 -0.38 -7.25
C THR A 4 -13.79 0.64 -6.83
N LEU A 5 -13.76 1.00 -5.55
CA LEU A 5 -12.72 1.86 -4.98
C LEU A 5 -11.36 1.16 -4.99
N GLN A 6 -11.34 -0.16 -4.74
CA GLN A 6 -10.12 -0.96 -4.80
C GLN A 6 -9.52 -0.95 -6.21
N GLN A 7 -10.35 -1.18 -7.24
CA GLN A 7 -9.90 -1.11 -8.63
C GLN A 7 -9.39 0.30 -9.00
N LYS A 8 -10.11 1.34 -8.60
CA LYS A 8 -9.70 2.74 -8.81
C LYS A 8 -8.36 3.04 -8.12
N CYS A 9 -8.16 2.53 -6.91
CA CYS A 9 -6.92 2.68 -6.15
C CYS A 9 -5.73 2.03 -6.88
N VAL A 10 -5.88 0.78 -7.33
CA VAL A 10 -4.86 0.05 -8.08
C VAL A 10 -4.54 0.77 -9.41
N GLN A 11 -5.57 1.15 -10.18
CA GLN A 11 -5.38 1.88 -11.44
C GLN A 11 -4.62 3.20 -11.24
N ARG A 12 -4.96 3.95 -10.18
CA ARG A 12 -4.28 5.19 -9.86
C ARG A 12 -2.84 4.97 -9.42
N PHE A 13 -2.61 3.98 -8.56
CA PHE A 13 -1.27 3.61 -8.09
C PHE A 13 -0.36 3.21 -9.26
N ASN A 14 -0.84 2.34 -10.15
CA ASN A 14 -0.12 1.94 -11.36
C ASN A 14 0.24 3.14 -12.24
N LYS A 15 -0.73 4.04 -12.47
CA LYS A 15 -0.50 5.25 -13.27
C LYS A 15 0.51 6.20 -12.62
N GLN A 16 0.44 6.37 -11.31
CA GLN A 16 1.27 7.32 -10.56
C GLN A 16 2.71 6.85 -10.38
N PHE A 17 2.92 5.55 -10.20
CA PHE A 17 4.22 4.96 -9.86
C PHE A 17 4.76 4.01 -10.94
N HIS A 18 4.15 4.00 -12.13
CA HIS A 18 4.52 3.14 -13.27
C HIS A 18 4.61 1.65 -12.91
N GLN A 19 3.70 1.18 -12.05
CA GLN A 19 3.62 -0.21 -11.60
C GLN A 19 2.62 -1.01 -12.46
N ASP A 20 2.71 -2.33 -12.38
CA ASP A 20 1.78 -3.28 -13.03
C ASP A 20 1.10 -4.19 -12.00
N VAL A 21 0.43 -3.58 -11.02
CA VAL A 21 -0.38 -4.32 -10.05
C VAL A 21 -1.72 -4.63 -10.67
N HIS A 22 -2.04 -5.91 -10.89
CA HIS A 22 -3.34 -6.30 -11.43
C HIS A 22 -4.46 -6.20 -10.37
N GLU A 23 -4.20 -6.72 -9.17
CA GLU A 23 -5.16 -6.72 -8.05
C GLU A 23 -4.44 -6.81 -6.70
N LEU A 24 -5.13 -6.37 -5.64
CA LEU A 24 -4.71 -6.61 -4.27
C LEU A 24 -5.14 -8.01 -3.84
N ARG A 25 -4.19 -8.76 -3.26
CA ARG A 25 -4.47 -10.08 -2.68
C ARG A 25 -5.36 -9.95 -1.43
N PRO A 26 -6.09 -11.00 -1.04
CA PRO A 26 -7.07 -10.92 0.05
C PRO A 26 -6.51 -10.35 1.36
N LEU A 27 -5.32 -10.79 1.81
CA LEU A 27 -4.73 -10.29 3.06
C LEU A 27 -4.21 -8.85 2.94
N GLN A 28 -3.83 -8.40 1.74
CA GLN A 28 -3.43 -7.01 1.51
C GLN A 28 -4.65 -6.09 1.59
N SER A 29 -5.72 -6.43 0.88
CA SER A 29 -6.98 -5.68 0.87
C SER A 29 -7.57 -5.57 2.28
N LEU A 30 -7.65 -6.70 3.00
CA LEU A 30 -8.12 -6.71 4.39
C LEU A 30 -7.27 -5.81 5.29
N THR A 31 -5.93 -5.88 5.16
CA THR A 31 -5.04 -5.02 5.97
C THR A 31 -5.26 -3.54 5.67
N ILE A 32 -5.35 -3.16 4.39
CA ILE A 32 -5.58 -1.78 3.97
C ILE A 32 -6.93 -1.25 4.50
N ASP A 33 -7.96 -2.10 4.54
CA ASP A 33 -9.27 -1.73 5.08
C ASP A 33 -9.25 -1.32 6.55
N HIS A 34 -8.50 -2.07 7.36
CA HIS A 34 -8.30 -1.73 8.77
C HIS A 34 -7.47 -0.44 8.92
N LEU A 35 -6.41 -0.29 8.11
CA LEU A 35 -5.57 0.92 8.13
C LEU A 35 -6.33 2.18 7.72
N LEU A 36 -7.25 2.11 6.74
CA LEU A 36 -8.09 3.23 6.34
C LEU A 36 -9.06 3.67 7.43
N LYS A 37 -9.49 2.74 8.28
CA LYS A 37 -10.28 3.04 9.49
C LYS A 37 -9.43 3.60 10.64
N LYS A 38 -8.11 3.77 10.44
CA LYS A 38 -7.13 4.22 11.42
C LYS A 38 -7.03 3.27 12.62
N GLU A 39 -7.19 1.97 12.38
CA GLU A 39 -7.08 0.94 13.41
C GLU A 39 -5.64 0.40 13.50
N ASP A 40 -5.17 0.18 14.74
CA ASP A 40 -3.90 -0.50 14.99
C ASP A 40 -3.98 -1.95 14.49
N THR A 41 -3.12 -2.31 13.53
CA THR A 41 -3.25 -3.56 12.78
C THR A 41 -1.96 -4.38 12.83
N ILE A 42 -2.04 -5.61 13.36
CA ILE A 42 -1.00 -6.63 13.21
C ILE A 42 -1.40 -7.54 12.05
N CYS A 43 -0.66 -7.48 10.94
CA CYS A 43 -0.90 -8.34 9.79
C CYS A 43 0.18 -9.44 9.66
N MET A 44 -0.25 -10.69 9.57
CA MET A 44 0.63 -11.85 9.41
C MET A 44 0.50 -12.42 7.99
N LEU A 45 1.43 -12.06 7.12
CA LEU A 45 1.45 -12.51 5.73
C LEU A 45 2.69 -13.41 5.48
N PRO A 46 2.61 -14.43 4.60
CA PRO A 46 3.77 -15.24 4.22
C PRO A 46 4.87 -14.43 3.52
N THR A 47 6.12 -14.92 3.55
CA THR A 47 7.22 -14.36 2.75
C THR A 47 6.88 -14.44 1.25
N GLY A 48 7.23 -13.42 0.47
CA GLY A 48 6.86 -13.33 -0.95
C GLY A 48 5.38 -13.01 -1.21
N TYR A 49 4.55 -12.80 -0.18
CA TYR A 49 3.15 -12.43 -0.38
C TYR A 49 2.97 -11.01 -0.97
N GLY A 50 4.01 -10.18 -0.96
CA GLY A 50 3.94 -8.78 -1.38
C GLY A 50 3.53 -7.84 -0.25
N LYS A 51 4.09 -8.04 0.96
CA LYS A 51 3.77 -7.21 2.13
C LYS A 51 4.01 -5.72 1.89
N SER A 52 5.04 -5.38 1.12
CA SER A 52 5.43 -3.99 0.89
C SER A 52 4.34 -3.16 0.23
N LEU A 53 3.59 -3.77 -0.69
CA LEU A 53 2.50 -3.12 -1.41
C LEU A 53 1.46 -2.50 -0.47
N ILE A 54 1.23 -3.06 0.73
CA ILE A 54 0.28 -2.52 1.72
C ILE A 54 0.64 -1.07 2.07
N TYR A 55 1.91 -0.83 2.40
CA TYR A 55 2.35 0.50 2.83
C TYR A 55 2.72 1.40 1.65
N GLU A 56 3.06 0.84 0.48
CA GLU A 56 3.30 1.59 -0.75
C GLU A 56 2.01 2.19 -1.32
N ILE A 57 0.91 1.42 -1.34
CA ILE A 57 -0.37 1.87 -1.93
C ILE A 57 -1.21 2.71 -0.95
N LEU A 58 -0.93 2.64 0.35
CA LEU A 58 -1.74 3.26 1.39
C LEU A 58 -1.99 4.77 1.15
N PRO A 59 -1.01 5.59 0.73
CA PRO A 59 -1.27 7.00 0.45
C PRO A 59 -2.31 7.21 -0.66
N THR A 60 -2.20 6.42 -1.73
CA THR A 60 -3.17 6.42 -2.82
C THR A 60 -4.55 5.95 -2.34
N ALA A 61 -4.60 4.95 -1.47
CA ALA A 61 -5.84 4.45 -0.89
C ALA A 61 -6.55 5.52 -0.03
N VAL A 62 -5.80 6.26 0.79
CA VAL A 62 -6.31 7.40 1.57
C VAL A 62 -6.89 8.47 0.65
N ASN A 63 -6.16 8.86 -0.41
CA ASN A 63 -6.67 9.85 -1.36
C ASN A 63 -7.96 9.40 -2.06
N VAL A 64 -8.04 8.14 -2.46
CA VAL A 64 -9.20 7.59 -3.17
C VAL A 64 -10.41 7.46 -2.25
N CYS A 65 -10.22 7.11 -0.98
CA CYS A 65 -11.31 6.80 -0.06
C CYS A 65 -11.78 8.01 0.76
N HIS A 66 -10.89 8.94 1.09
CA HIS A 66 -11.22 10.08 1.96
C HIS A 66 -11.12 11.44 1.27
N GLY A 67 -10.49 11.52 0.09
CA GLY A 67 -10.44 12.72 -0.74
C GLY A 67 -9.02 13.15 -1.14
N GLU A 68 -8.92 13.89 -2.25
CA GLU A 68 -7.65 14.36 -2.83
C GLU A 68 -6.88 15.32 -1.91
N ASP A 69 -7.59 16.05 -1.04
CA ASP A 69 -6.98 17.00 -0.11
C ASP A 69 -6.33 16.32 1.12
N GLU A 70 -6.61 15.02 1.35
CA GLU A 70 -6.08 14.28 2.49
C GLU A 70 -4.63 13.84 2.23
N LYS A 71 -3.68 14.59 2.77
CA LYS A 71 -2.26 14.23 2.67
C LYS A 71 -1.90 13.11 3.65
N SER A 72 -1.14 12.15 3.17
CA SER A 72 -0.66 11.02 3.97
C SER A 72 0.84 10.80 3.76
N LEU A 73 1.52 10.40 4.84
CA LEU A 73 2.93 10.03 4.86
C LEU A 73 3.05 8.69 5.58
N VAL A 74 3.76 7.76 4.97
CA VAL A 74 4.04 6.45 5.56
C VAL A 74 5.47 6.45 6.08
N LEU A 75 5.62 6.21 7.39
CA LEU A 75 6.93 6.02 8.03
C LEU A 75 7.18 4.51 8.19
N ILE A 76 8.18 4.00 7.48
CA ILE A 76 8.58 2.60 7.55
C ILE A 76 9.76 2.48 8.50
N VAL A 77 9.63 1.65 9.52
CA VAL A 77 10.72 1.31 10.45
C VAL A 77 11.11 -0.15 10.20
N ALA A 78 12.34 -0.37 9.76
CA ALA A 78 12.89 -1.70 9.52
C ALA A 78 14.23 -1.85 10.26
N PRO A 79 14.53 -3.03 10.83
CA PRO A 79 15.73 -3.23 11.64
C PRO A 79 17.02 -3.41 10.82
N LEU A 80 16.92 -3.70 9.52
CA LEU A 80 18.07 -4.00 8.65
C LEU A 80 18.14 -3.03 7.48
N ASN A 81 19.28 -2.36 7.34
CA ASN A 81 19.54 -1.44 6.22
C ASN A 81 19.38 -2.11 4.86
N VAL A 82 19.73 -3.40 4.73
CA VAL A 82 19.58 -4.15 3.48
C VAL A 82 18.13 -4.20 3.01
N ILE A 83 17.17 -4.33 3.93
CA ILE A 83 15.74 -4.31 3.60
C ILE A 83 15.36 -2.90 3.11
N ILE A 84 15.80 -1.86 3.82
CA ILE A 84 15.54 -0.47 3.45
C ILE A 84 16.08 -0.17 2.04
N GLU A 85 17.33 -0.56 1.75
CA GLU A 85 17.96 -0.38 0.44
C GLU A 85 17.25 -1.14 -0.68
N GLN A 86 16.72 -2.33 -0.40
CA GLN A 86 15.92 -3.11 -1.36
C GLN A 86 14.61 -2.40 -1.69
N GLU A 87 13.91 -1.86 -0.70
CA GLU A 87 12.66 -1.12 -0.91
C GLU A 87 12.91 0.22 -1.63
N LEU A 88 13.97 0.95 -1.27
CA LEU A 88 14.34 2.20 -1.94
C LEU A 88 14.65 2.01 -3.43
N ARG A 89 15.31 0.91 -3.80
CA ARG A 89 15.59 0.59 -5.21
C ARG A 89 14.32 0.43 -6.06
N LYS A 90 13.19 0.01 -5.49
CA LYS A 90 11.92 -0.11 -6.23
C LYS A 90 11.27 1.24 -6.53
N VAL A 91 11.56 2.24 -5.71
CA VAL A 91 10.91 3.56 -5.76
C VAL A 91 11.75 4.58 -6.53
N LEU A 92 13.08 4.44 -6.50
CA LEU A 92 14.03 5.40 -7.08
C LEU A 92 14.64 4.97 -8.42
N CYS A 93 14.41 3.74 -8.88
CA CYS A 93 14.94 3.20 -10.12
C CYS A 93 13.82 2.58 -10.95
#